data_AF-A0A7V6T979-F1
#
_entry.id   AF-A0A7V6T979-F1
#
_cell.length_a   1.000
_cell.length_b   1.000
_cell.length_c   1.000
_cell.angle_alpha   90.00
_cell.angle_beta   90.00
_cell.angle_gamma   90.00
#
_symmetry.space_group_name_H-M   'P 1'
#
loop_
_entity.id
_entity.type
_entity.pdbx_description
1 polymer ?
#
loop_
_entity_poly.entity_id
_entity_poly.type
_entity_poly.pdbx_seq_one_letter_code
_entity_poly.pdbx_strand_id
1 'polypeptide(L)'
;MCSDGAIIKDIYSNNTIYNLLPREIAIDVMRMALDYKNFRIQVFTKDGKIYAGQSYRATYFKHFLKEPLKHSLRGYFNLMRDFVFIPVKNTGSIQGTIAAIDKSPAKVVVYGNERPDDLKDFINKLAAKYGDKISITSAIENCIDILNGGISKAKGLSMLSEKLGIKREEIITVGDNINDMEMLEYAGLGVAMGNAPERVKNMADYVTDTNDNDGLAKFLEKLNSVQITTEKFYATQTNICQSERC
;
A
#
# COMPACT_ATOMS: atom_id res chain seq x y z
N MET A 1 -0.05 1.23 10.48
CA MET A 1 0.37 2.22 9.47
C MET A 1 -0.60 2.14 8.30
N CYS A 2 -1.04 3.27 7.74
CA CYS A 2 -2.04 3.33 6.66
C CYS A 2 -1.55 4.24 5.52
N SER A 3 -2.16 4.10 4.34
CA SER A 3 -1.87 4.93 3.14
C SER A 3 -0.37 5.01 2.85
N ASP A 4 0.28 3.85 2.75
CA ASP A 4 1.68 3.74 2.34
C ASP A 4 2.67 4.54 3.21
N GLY A 5 2.35 4.69 4.51
CA GLY A 5 3.19 5.43 5.47
C GLY A 5 2.75 6.86 5.75
N ALA A 6 1.75 7.39 5.03
CA ALA A 6 1.24 8.75 5.25
C ALA A 6 0.54 8.93 6.62
N ILE A 7 0.03 7.85 7.22
CA ILE A 7 -0.62 7.87 8.53
C ILE A 7 -0.05 6.76 9.42
N ILE A 8 0.51 7.16 10.57
CA ILE A 8 0.97 6.23 11.61
C ILE A 8 0.19 6.53 12.88
N LYS A 9 -0.67 5.59 13.28
CA LYS A 9 -1.56 5.74 14.44
C LYS A 9 -1.18 4.73 15.52
N ASP A 10 -0.99 5.23 16.73
CA ASP A 10 -1.00 4.41 17.94
C ASP A 10 -2.45 4.19 18.37
N ILE A 11 -2.87 2.93 18.42
CA ILE A 11 -4.25 2.55 18.74
C ILE A 11 -4.57 2.64 20.23
N TYR A 12 -3.56 2.66 21.10
CA TYR A 12 -3.74 2.73 22.55
C TYR A 12 -3.80 4.18 23.02
N SER A 13 -2.86 5.02 22.58
CA SER A 13 -2.85 6.44 22.95
C SER A 13 -3.68 7.33 22.03
N ASN A 14 -4.17 6.80 20.90
CA ASN A 14 -4.85 7.53 19.82
C ASN A 14 -3.99 8.64 19.17
N ASN A 15 -2.68 8.71 19.49
CA ASN A 15 -1.75 9.63 18.86
C ASN A 15 -1.50 9.23 17.40
N THR A 16 -1.52 10.21 16.50
CA THR A 16 -1.35 9.97 15.07
C THR A 16 -0.33 10.91 14.46
N ILE A 17 0.65 10.36 13.74
CA ILE A 17 1.60 11.08 12.90
C ILE A 17 1.04 11.14 11.49
N TYR A 18 1.07 12.32 10.90
CA TYR A 18 0.54 12.58 9.57
C TYR A 18 1.61 13.17 8.66
N ASN A 19 1.79 12.56 7.50
CA ASN A 19 2.57 13.08 6.39
C ASN A 19 1.66 13.23 5.17
N LEU A 20 0.92 14.34 5.12
CA LEU A 20 -0.17 14.54 4.17
C LEU A 20 0.33 15.21 2.90
N LEU A 21 -0.27 14.84 1.78
CA LEU A 21 -0.07 15.54 0.51
C LEU A 21 -0.62 16.97 0.66
N PRO A 22 0.16 18.03 0.37
CA PRO A 22 -0.33 19.40 0.43
C PRO A 22 -1.61 19.56 -0.40
N ARG A 23 -2.64 20.18 0.19
CA ARG A 23 -3.95 20.35 -0.44
C ARG A 23 -3.86 20.97 -1.84
N GLU A 24 -3.02 21.98 -2.02
CA GLU A 24 -2.85 22.64 -3.32
C GLU A 24 -2.29 21.70 -4.39
N ILE A 25 -1.33 20.84 -4.01
CA ILE A 25 -0.81 19.80 -4.91
C ILE A 25 -1.90 18.79 -5.22
N ALA A 26 -2.66 18.34 -4.22
CA ALA A 26 -3.76 17.39 -4.43
C ALA A 26 -4.83 17.93 -5.39
N ILE A 27 -5.20 19.22 -5.25
CA ILE A 27 -6.15 19.88 -6.15
C ILE A 27 -5.60 19.98 -7.56
N ASP A 28 -4.34 20.36 -7.70
CA ASP A 28 -3.72 20.49 -9.01
C ASP A 28 -3.55 19.13 -9.71
N VAL A 29 -3.18 18.07 -8.98
CA VAL A 29 -3.18 16.68 -9.49
C VAL A 29 -4.57 16.31 -10.02
N MET A 30 -5.63 16.62 -9.27
CA MET A 30 -7.00 16.37 -9.72
C MET A 30 -7.38 17.21 -10.94
N ARG A 31 -6.91 18.46 -11.04
CA ARG A 31 -7.12 19.30 -12.23
C ARG A 31 -6.41 18.74 -13.45
N MET A 32 -5.15 18.33 -13.32
CA MET A 32 -4.41 17.70 -14.41
C MET A 32 -5.07 16.40 -14.88
N ALA A 33 -5.68 15.64 -13.97
CA ALA A 33 -6.41 14.42 -14.33
C ALA A 33 -7.69 14.69 -15.14
N LEU A 34 -8.22 15.93 -15.15
CA LEU A 34 -9.36 16.30 -16.01
C LEU A 34 -9.02 16.33 -17.50
N ASP A 35 -7.74 16.47 -17.84
CA ASP A 35 -7.27 16.45 -19.22
C ASP A 35 -7.35 15.05 -19.84
N TYR A 36 -7.60 14.03 -19.02
CA TYR A 36 -7.66 12.63 -19.41
C TYR A 36 -9.08 12.09 -19.33
N LYS A 37 -9.57 11.56 -20.45
CA LYS A 37 -10.91 11.02 -20.53
C LYS A 37 -11.04 9.78 -19.65
N ASN A 38 -12.11 9.70 -18.86
CA ASN A 38 -12.48 8.53 -18.05
C ASN A 38 -11.49 8.14 -16.93
N PHE A 39 -10.58 9.03 -16.53
CA PHE A 39 -9.86 8.82 -15.26
C PHE A 39 -10.85 8.86 -14.09
N ARG A 40 -10.65 7.97 -13.13
CA ARG A 40 -11.41 7.95 -11.87
C ARG A 40 -10.47 8.25 -10.72
N ILE A 41 -10.97 8.95 -9.71
CA ILE A 41 -10.14 9.38 -8.58
C ILE A 41 -10.75 8.96 -7.26
N GLN A 42 -9.89 8.54 -6.34
CA GLN A 42 -10.21 8.41 -4.92
C GLN A 42 -9.28 9.25 -4.08
N VAL A 43 -9.82 9.99 -3.13
CA VAL A 43 -9.04 10.81 -2.21
C VAL A 43 -9.19 10.24 -0.81
N PHE A 44 -8.07 9.88 -0.19
CA PHE A 44 -8.04 9.37 1.17
C PHE A 44 -7.72 10.52 2.10
N THR A 45 -8.66 10.89 2.95
CA THR A 45 -8.51 11.96 3.95
C THR A 45 -8.31 11.36 5.34
N LYS A 46 -8.07 12.20 6.36
CA LYS A 46 -8.00 11.74 7.76
C LYS A 46 -9.33 11.15 8.25
N ASP A 47 -10.43 11.70 7.75
CA ASP A 47 -11.78 11.49 8.28
C ASP A 47 -12.60 10.51 7.42
N GLY A 48 -12.02 10.00 6.32
CA GLY A 48 -12.71 9.07 5.40
C GLY A 48 -12.20 9.13 3.97
N LYS A 49 -13.01 8.63 3.03
CA LYS A 49 -12.68 8.61 1.59
C LYS A 49 -13.66 9.47 0.79
N ILE A 50 -13.16 10.14 -0.23
CA ILE A 50 -13.96 10.84 -1.25
C ILE A 50 -13.76 10.12 -2.58
N TYR A 51 -14.86 9.83 -3.28
CA TYR A 51 -14.85 9.06 -4.53
C TYR A 51 -15.44 9.88 -5.68
N ALA A 52 -14.64 10.07 -6.75
CA ALA A 52 -15.06 10.68 -8.00
C ALA A 52 -15.48 9.59 -9.01
N GLY A 53 -16.73 9.15 -8.93
CA GLY A 53 -17.34 8.26 -9.93
C GLY A 53 -18.79 7.94 -9.61
N GLN A 54 -19.49 7.19 -10.47
CA GLN A 54 -20.95 7.04 -10.37
C GLN A 54 -21.42 6.50 -9.00
N SER A 55 -20.87 5.37 -8.53
CA SER A 55 -21.20 4.83 -7.20
C SER A 55 -20.16 3.86 -6.69
N TYR A 56 -19.42 4.26 -5.65
CA TYR A 56 -18.47 3.40 -4.95
C TYR A 56 -19.14 2.09 -4.50
N ARG A 57 -20.26 2.18 -3.77
CA ARG A 57 -20.96 1.02 -3.23
C ARG A 57 -21.44 0.07 -4.33
N ALA A 58 -22.04 0.60 -5.40
CA ALA A 58 -22.52 -0.25 -6.49
C ALA A 58 -21.37 -0.94 -7.23
N THR A 59 -20.24 -0.25 -7.43
CA THR A 59 -19.05 -0.84 -8.04
C THR A 59 -18.52 -2.00 -7.20
N TYR A 60 -18.28 -1.80 -5.91
CA TYR A 60 -17.75 -2.86 -5.04
C TYR A 60 -18.75 -3.99 -4.81
N PHE A 61 -20.05 -3.69 -4.73
CA PHE A 61 -21.09 -4.72 -4.64
C PHE A 61 -21.13 -5.60 -5.89
N LYS A 62 -20.97 -5.03 -7.10
CA LYS A 62 -20.88 -5.80 -8.34
C LYS A 62 -19.62 -6.67 -8.39
N HIS A 63 -18.47 -6.18 -7.94
CA HIS A 63 -17.26 -6.99 -7.83
C HIS A 63 -17.49 -8.17 -6.87
N PHE A 64 -18.10 -7.88 -5.73
CA PHE A 64 -18.40 -8.87 -4.71
C PHE A 64 -19.38 -9.96 -5.18
N LEU A 65 -20.38 -9.64 -6.01
CA LEU A 65 -21.28 -10.63 -6.61
C LEU A 65 -20.61 -11.50 -7.69
N LYS A 66 -19.47 -11.08 -8.24
CA LYS A 66 -18.74 -11.80 -9.29
C LYS A 66 -17.70 -12.79 -8.73
N GLU A 67 -17.27 -12.59 -7.48
CA GLU A 67 -16.33 -13.51 -6.83
C GLU A 67 -17.08 -14.75 -6.30
N PRO A 68 -16.61 -15.98 -6.58
CA PRO A 68 -17.19 -17.17 -5.96
C PRO A 68 -17.02 -17.09 -4.44
N LEU A 69 -17.95 -17.70 -3.69
CA LEU A 69 -17.91 -17.80 -2.24
C LEU A 69 -16.68 -18.62 -1.79
N LYS A 70 -15.52 -17.98 -1.73
CA LYS A 70 -14.25 -18.56 -1.25
C LYS A 70 -14.14 -18.53 0.27
N HIS A 71 -15.05 -17.86 0.96
CA HIS A 71 -14.96 -17.58 2.39
C HIS A 71 -16.17 -18.13 3.16
N SER A 72 -15.97 -18.38 4.45
CA SER A 72 -17.05 -18.65 5.39
C SER A 72 -18.06 -17.49 5.43
N LEU A 73 -19.28 -17.73 5.90
CA LEU A 73 -20.29 -16.67 6.08
C LEU A 73 -19.76 -15.48 6.90
N ARG A 74 -18.91 -15.75 7.90
CA ARG A 74 -18.24 -14.70 8.68
C ARG A 74 -17.20 -13.93 7.86
N GLY A 75 -16.39 -14.62 7.05
CA GLY A 75 -15.47 -13.97 6.13
C GLY A 75 -16.19 -13.11 5.09
N TYR A 76 -17.33 -13.59 4.59
CA TYR A 76 -18.20 -12.87 3.67
C TYR A 76 -18.76 -11.59 4.30
N PHE A 77 -19.25 -11.66 5.54
CA PHE A 77 -19.70 -10.50 6.29
C PHE A 77 -18.58 -9.48 6.54
N ASN A 78 -17.38 -9.96 6.90
CA ASN A 78 -16.22 -9.10 7.08
C ASN A 78 -15.87 -8.36 5.78
N LEU A 79 -15.88 -9.06 4.63
CA LEU A 79 -15.59 -8.45 3.33
C LEU A 79 -16.64 -7.38 2.96
N MET A 80 -17.93 -7.64 3.22
CA MET A 80 -18.98 -6.62 3.04
C MET A 80 -18.78 -5.40 3.92
N ARG A 81 -18.50 -5.61 5.21
CA ARG A 81 -18.22 -4.54 6.17
C ARG A 81 -17.02 -3.70 5.71
N ASP A 82 -15.95 -4.37 5.29
CA ASP A 82 -14.65 -3.75 5.03
C ASP A 82 -14.51 -3.16 3.62
N PHE A 83 -15.43 -3.45 2.69
CA PHE A 83 -15.36 -2.90 1.33
C PHE A 83 -16.64 -2.20 0.86
N VAL A 84 -17.83 -2.64 1.29
CA VAL A 84 -19.10 -2.09 0.82
C VAL A 84 -19.68 -1.07 1.80
N PHE A 85 -19.56 -1.30 3.11
CA PHE A 85 -20.18 -0.46 4.13
C PHE A 85 -19.30 0.69 4.64
N ILE A 86 -18.08 0.86 4.11
CA ILE A 86 -17.22 2.00 4.45
C ILE A 86 -17.96 3.32 4.13
N PRO A 87 -17.91 4.32 5.03
CA PRO A 87 -18.38 5.67 4.71
C PRO A 87 -17.49 6.29 3.63
N VAL A 88 -18.08 6.53 2.45
CA VAL A 88 -17.42 7.17 1.31
C VAL A 88 -18.28 8.33 0.83
N LYS A 89 -17.71 9.53 0.77
CA LYS A 89 -18.36 10.70 0.18
C LYS A 89 -18.27 10.60 -1.33
N ASN A 90 -19.38 10.25 -1.97
CA ASN A 90 -19.43 10.18 -3.42
C ASN A 90 -19.77 11.56 -4.01
N THR A 91 -18.87 12.10 -4.83
CA THR A 91 -19.01 13.42 -5.48
C THR A 91 -19.44 13.31 -6.94
N GLY A 92 -19.48 12.09 -7.50
CA GLY A 92 -19.85 11.81 -8.89
C GLY A 92 -18.80 12.24 -9.94
N SER A 93 -18.00 13.26 -9.67
CA SER A 93 -17.03 13.84 -10.60
C SER A 93 -15.76 14.32 -9.91
N ILE A 94 -14.67 14.47 -10.68
CA ILE A 94 -13.41 15.02 -10.19
C ILE A 94 -13.59 16.48 -9.75
N GLN A 95 -14.36 17.27 -10.49
CA GLN A 95 -14.72 18.65 -10.12
C GLN A 95 -15.46 18.70 -8.78
N GLY A 96 -16.41 17.79 -8.57
CA GLY A 96 -17.10 17.64 -7.29
C GLY A 96 -16.15 17.29 -6.15
N THR A 97 -15.13 16.45 -6.40
CA THR A 97 -14.07 16.15 -5.42
C THR A 97 -13.20 17.35 -5.12
N ILE A 98 -12.82 18.16 -6.12
CA ILE A 98 -12.06 19.40 -5.92
C ILE A 98 -12.88 20.39 -5.07
N ALA A 99 -14.19 20.49 -5.27
CA ALA A 99 -15.06 21.34 -4.45
C ALA A 99 -15.25 20.78 -3.03
N ALA A 100 -15.22 19.45 -2.86
CA ALA A 100 -15.46 18.78 -1.59
C ALA A 100 -14.24 18.70 -0.67
N ILE A 101 -13.01 18.88 -1.19
CA ILE A 101 -11.78 18.73 -0.42
C ILE A 101 -11.46 20.02 0.37
N ASP A 102 -11.47 19.90 1.69
CA ASP A 102 -11.24 21.00 2.63
C ASP A 102 -9.86 20.92 3.29
N LYS A 103 -9.30 19.72 3.47
CA LYS A 103 -8.01 19.46 4.14
C LYS A 103 -7.03 18.73 3.23
N SER A 104 -5.75 18.78 3.59
CA SER A 104 -4.70 17.97 2.97
C SER A 104 -5.01 16.47 3.11
N PRO A 105 -5.09 15.71 2.00
CA PRO A 105 -5.35 14.27 2.03
C PRO A 105 -4.08 13.48 2.35
N ALA A 106 -4.26 12.23 2.79
CA ALA A 106 -3.16 11.27 2.94
C ALA A 106 -2.64 10.81 1.57
N LYS A 107 -3.53 10.56 0.61
CA LYS A 107 -3.19 10.25 -0.78
C LYS A 107 -4.32 10.55 -1.76
N VAL A 108 -3.95 10.76 -3.02
CA VAL A 108 -4.86 10.78 -4.17
C VAL A 108 -4.55 9.55 -5.01
N VAL A 109 -5.57 8.76 -5.33
CA VAL A 109 -5.46 7.55 -6.14
C VAL A 109 -6.11 7.82 -7.49
N VAL A 110 -5.38 7.57 -8.57
CA VAL A 110 -5.85 7.75 -9.94
C VAL A 110 -5.92 6.39 -10.62
N TYR A 111 -7.10 6.05 -11.10
CA TYR A 111 -7.35 4.88 -11.93
C TYR A 111 -7.30 5.32 -13.38
N GLY A 112 -6.40 4.71 -14.14
CA GLY A 112 -6.32 4.91 -15.58
C GLY A 112 -7.55 4.39 -16.31
N ASN A 113 -7.61 4.72 -17.59
CA ASN A 113 -8.65 4.28 -18.51
C ASN A 113 -8.16 3.08 -19.34
N GLU A 114 -8.90 2.71 -20.38
CA GLU A 114 -8.52 1.60 -21.28
C GLU A 114 -7.29 1.90 -22.17
N ARG A 115 -6.71 3.11 -22.09
CA ARG A 115 -5.52 3.54 -22.83
C ARG A 115 -4.32 3.62 -21.87
N PRO A 116 -3.45 2.59 -21.83
CA PRO A 116 -2.34 2.54 -20.86
C PRO A 116 -1.38 3.74 -20.97
N ASP A 117 -1.20 4.28 -22.18
CA ASP A 117 -0.31 5.42 -22.43
C ASP A 117 -0.79 6.70 -21.74
N ASP A 118 -2.10 6.87 -21.52
CA ASP A 118 -2.65 8.04 -20.85
C ASP A 118 -2.15 8.12 -19.40
N LEU A 119 -2.16 7.00 -18.67
CA LEU A 119 -1.67 6.96 -17.30
C LEU A 119 -0.16 7.18 -17.25
N LYS A 120 0.59 6.62 -18.21
CA LYS A 120 2.04 6.82 -18.32
C LYS A 120 2.40 8.28 -18.60
N ASP A 121 1.71 8.92 -19.54
CA ASP A 121 1.86 10.35 -19.83
C ASP A 121 1.53 11.20 -18.60
N PHE A 122 0.45 10.87 -17.89
CA PHE A 122 0.07 11.56 -16.66
C PHE A 122 1.15 11.44 -15.57
N ILE A 123 1.71 10.25 -15.34
CA ILE A 123 2.83 10.04 -14.42
C ILE A 123 4.03 10.91 -14.81
N ASN A 124 4.40 10.93 -16.10
CA ASN A 124 5.51 11.73 -16.60
C ASN A 124 5.29 13.24 -16.36
N LYS A 125 4.08 13.74 -16.61
CA LYS A 125 3.74 15.15 -16.34
C LYS A 125 3.79 15.49 -14.85
N LEU A 126 3.31 14.59 -13.98
CA LEU A 126 3.41 14.76 -12.53
C LEU A 126 4.87 14.80 -12.07
N ALA A 127 5.69 13.85 -12.54
CA ALA A 127 7.11 13.79 -12.23
C ALA A 127 7.85 15.05 -12.69
N ALA A 128 7.58 15.53 -13.92
CA ALA A 128 8.18 16.75 -14.45
C ALA A 128 7.79 18.01 -13.65
N LYS A 129 6.54 18.08 -13.15
CA LYS A 129 6.04 19.26 -12.43
C LYS A 129 6.45 19.29 -10.95
N TYR A 130 6.45 18.14 -10.29
CA TYR A 130 6.58 18.05 -8.84
C TYR A 130 7.89 17.43 -8.36
N GLY A 131 8.51 16.55 -9.16
CA GLY A 131 9.70 15.80 -8.74
C GLY A 131 9.52 15.20 -7.35
N ASP A 132 10.50 15.44 -6.47
CA ASP A 132 10.54 14.92 -5.10
C ASP A 132 9.47 15.49 -4.15
N LYS A 133 8.67 16.47 -4.59
CA LYS A 133 7.56 17.01 -3.77
C LYS A 133 6.39 16.02 -3.64
N ILE A 134 6.35 14.98 -4.47
CA ILE A 134 5.36 13.91 -4.41
C ILE A 134 6.06 12.55 -4.47
N SER A 135 5.40 11.54 -3.93
CA SER A 135 5.78 10.13 -4.13
C SER A 135 4.69 9.45 -4.93
N ILE A 136 5.06 8.73 -6.00
CA ILE A 136 4.13 7.98 -6.84
C ILE A 136 4.43 6.49 -6.66
N THR A 137 3.42 5.71 -6.30
CA THR A 137 3.54 4.25 -6.19
C THR A 137 2.35 3.55 -6.85
N SER A 138 2.44 2.24 -7.03
CA SER A 138 1.39 1.42 -7.64
C SER A 138 1.34 0.04 -7.00
N ALA A 139 0.16 -0.34 -6.53
CA ALA A 139 -0.12 -1.65 -5.95
C ALA A 139 -0.94 -2.56 -6.88
N ILE A 140 -1.63 -1.97 -7.86
CA ILE A 140 -2.47 -2.68 -8.81
C ILE A 140 -2.28 -2.07 -10.19
N GLU A 141 -2.43 -2.90 -11.23
CA GLU A 141 -2.26 -2.48 -12.61
C GLU A 141 -3.19 -1.32 -12.98
N ASN A 142 -2.69 -0.40 -13.81
CA ASN A 142 -3.43 0.75 -14.32
C ASN A 142 -3.99 1.67 -13.21
N CYS A 143 -3.27 1.78 -12.10
CA CYS A 143 -3.63 2.62 -10.97
C CYS A 143 -2.38 3.12 -10.26
N ILE A 144 -2.38 4.39 -9.86
CA ILE A 144 -1.30 5.01 -9.09
C ILE A 144 -1.82 5.69 -7.84
N ASP A 145 -0.98 5.67 -6.82
CA ASP A 145 -1.14 6.40 -5.58
C ASP A 145 -0.16 7.58 -5.57
N ILE A 146 -0.68 8.79 -5.42
CA ILE A 146 0.07 10.03 -5.27
C ILE A 146 0.04 10.44 -3.80
N LEU A 147 1.22 10.50 -3.19
CA LEU A 147 1.45 10.82 -1.78
C LEU A 147 2.36 12.06 -1.64
N ASN A 148 2.49 12.56 -0.41
CA ASN A 148 3.48 13.57 -0.10
C ASN A 148 4.90 13.08 -0.43
N GLY A 149 5.78 14.00 -0.83
CA GLY A 149 7.18 13.71 -1.15
C GLY A 149 7.90 12.96 -0.04
N GLY A 150 8.68 11.95 -0.43
CA GLY A 150 9.48 11.12 0.47
C GLY A 150 8.69 10.12 1.31
N ILE A 151 7.38 9.94 1.06
CA ILE A 151 6.55 8.98 1.80
C ILE A 151 6.47 7.65 1.07
N SER A 152 6.84 6.60 1.81
CA SER A 152 6.69 5.20 1.44
C SER A 152 6.44 4.35 2.68
N LYS A 153 6.08 3.07 2.49
CA LYS A 153 5.93 2.12 3.59
C LYS A 153 7.23 2.00 4.40
N ALA A 154 8.38 1.98 3.73
CA ALA A 154 9.70 1.97 4.37
C ALA A 154 9.95 3.23 5.20
N LYS A 155 9.65 4.41 4.66
CA LYS A 155 9.80 5.66 5.42
C LYS A 155 8.89 5.71 6.63
N GLY A 156 7.63 5.29 6.48
CA GLY A 156 6.68 5.23 7.60
C GLY A 156 7.12 4.24 8.68
N LEU A 157 7.65 3.09 8.28
CA LEU A 157 8.24 2.11 9.19
C LEU A 157 9.47 2.66 9.91
N SER A 158 10.35 3.36 9.20
CA SER A 158 11.53 4.02 9.78
C SER A 158 11.17 5.10 10.81
N MET A 159 10.13 5.90 10.54
CA MET A 159 9.66 6.90 11.52
C MET A 159 9.07 6.22 12.76
N LEU A 160 8.38 5.09 12.58
CA LEU A 160 7.79 4.35 13.68
C LEU A 160 8.87 3.68 14.54
N SER A 161 9.87 3.05 13.92
CA SER A 161 10.96 2.37 14.62
C SER A 161 11.79 3.35 15.46
N GLU A 162 12.15 4.51 14.89
CA GLU A 162 12.85 5.58 15.60
C GLU A 162 12.07 6.05 16.84
N LYS A 163 10.76 6.28 16.70
CA LYS A 163 9.90 6.71 17.80
C LYS A 163 9.77 5.66 18.92
N LEU A 164 9.82 4.37 18.55
CA LEU A 164 9.74 3.26 19.51
C LEU A 164 11.10 2.85 20.07
N GLY A 165 12.21 3.41 19.57
CA GLY A 165 13.55 2.99 19.94
C GLY A 165 13.90 1.57 19.48
N ILE A 166 13.22 1.07 18.44
CA ILE A 166 13.43 -0.27 17.87
C ILE A 166 14.47 -0.15 16.77
N LYS A 167 15.51 -0.99 16.84
CA LYS A 167 16.56 -1.02 15.82
C LYS A 167 16.05 -1.69 14.55
N ARG A 168 16.60 -1.30 13.41
CA ARG A 168 16.25 -1.87 12.11
C ARG A 168 16.37 -3.40 12.11
N GLU A 169 17.42 -3.92 12.73
CA GLU A 169 17.77 -5.34 12.81
C GLU A 169 16.74 -6.15 13.63
N GLU A 170 15.90 -5.49 14.41
CA GLU A 170 14.82 -6.11 15.20
C GLU A 170 13.49 -6.14 14.44
N ILE A 171 13.46 -5.61 13.22
CA ILE A 171 12.25 -5.48 12.41
C ILE A 171 12.19 -6.60 11.39
N ILE A 172 11.03 -7.26 11.35
CA ILE A 172 10.66 -8.20 10.30
C ILE A 172 9.53 -7.57 9.48
N THR A 173 9.66 -7.60 8.16
CA THR A 173 8.59 -7.16 7.26
C THR A 173 8.16 -8.29 6.35
N VAL A 174 6.88 -8.30 6.00
CA VAL A 174 6.30 -9.28 5.08
C VAL A 174 5.51 -8.51 4.03
N GLY A 175 5.73 -8.83 2.76
CA GLY A 175 5.14 -8.11 1.64
C GLY A 175 5.00 -8.99 0.41
N ASP A 176 4.15 -8.57 -0.51
CA ASP A 176 3.87 -9.32 -1.74
C ASP A 176 3.78 -8.42 -2.97
N ASN A 177 3.94 -7.12 -2.79
CA ASN A 177 3.70 -6.15 -3.84
C ASN A 177 4.89 -5.21 -4.04
N ILE A 178 4.84 -4.47 -5.14
CA ILE A 178 5.94 -3.61 -5.60
C ILE A 178 6.18 -2.47 -4.62
N ASN A 179 5.11 -1.93 -4.05
CA ASN A 179 5.20 -0.90 -3.03
C ASN A 179 5.70 -1.42 -1.66
N ASP A 180 5.92 -2.74 -1.51
CA ASP A 180 6.56 -3.34 -0.34
C ASP A 180 8.08 -3.45 -0.47
N MET A 181 8.64 -3.36 -1.68
CA MET A 181 10.06 -3.63 -1.94
C MET A 181 11.00 -2.82 -1.02
N GLU A 182 10.78 -1.51 -0.91
CA GLU A 182 11.61 -0.66 -0.04
C GLU A 182 11.50 -1.06 1.44
N MET A 183 10.33 -1.56 1.87
CA MET A 183 10.10 -1.97 3.26
C MET A 183 10.81 -3.31 3.53
N LEU A 184 10.76 -4.24 2.56
CA LEU A 184 11.48 -5.51 2.62
C LEU A 184 12.99 -5.27 2.71
N GLU A 185 13.51 -4.40 1.85
CA GLU A 185 14.92 -4.00 1.86
C GLU A 185 15.29 -3.19 3.11
N TYR A 186 14.36 -2.43 3.71
CA TYR A 186 14.62 -1.65 4.91
C TYR A 186 14.68 -2.49 6.18
N ALA A 187 14.01 -3.63 6.27
CA ALA A 187 13.96 -4.40 7.51
C ALA A 187 15.31 -5.04 7.86
N GLY A 188 15.43 -5.56 9.08
CA GLY A 188 16.41 -6.59 9.37
C GLY A 188 16.09 -7.82 8.52
N LEU A 189 14.87 -8.33 8.64
CA LEU A 189 14.43 -9.49 7.86
C LEU A 189 13.25 -9.12 6.96
N GLY A 190 13.49 -9.02 5.65
CA GLY A 190 12.47 -8.87 4.63
C GLY A 190 11.96 -10.22 4.13
N VAL A 191 10.65 -10.44 4.16
CA VAL A 191 10.00 -11.67 3.72
C VAL A 191 9.03 -11.41 2.56
N ALA A 192 9.27 -12.02 1.42
CA ALA A 192 8.32 -12.02 0.32
C ALA A 192 7.34 -13.20 0.43
N MET A 193 6.05 -12.97 0.16
CA MET A 193 5.08 -14.05 -0.01
C MET A 193 5.32 -14.83 -1.31
N GLY A 194 4.93 -16.11 -1.36
CA GLY A 194 5.12 -16.95 -2.55
C GLY A 194 4.37 -16.46 -3.80
N ASN A 195 3.27 -15.73 -3.60
CA ASN A 195 2.48 -15.10 -4.67
C ASN A 195 3.05 -13.74 -5.14
N ALA A 196 4.15 -13.26 -4.57
CA ALA A 196 4.76 -12.00 -4.95
C ALA A 196 5.39 -12.06 -6.36
N PRO A 197 5.46 -10.94 -7.10
CA PRO A 197 6.25 -10.87 -8.34
C PRO A 197 7.72 -11.21 -8.10
N GLU A 198 8.41 -11.78 -9.10
CA GLU A 198 9.82 -12.20 -8.96
C GLU A 198 10.75 -11.08 -8.50
N ARG A 199 10.55 -9.84 -8.98
CA ARG A 199 11.34 -8.70 -8.51
C ARG A 199 11.19 -8.41 -7.01
N VAL A 200 10.04 -8.73 -6.41
CA VAL A 200 9.79 -8.57 -4.98
C VAL A 200 10.48 -9.69 -4.21
N LYS A 201 10.38 -10.93 -4.69
CA LYS A 201 11.06 -12.09 -4.11
C LYS A 201 12.57 -11.91 -4.10
N ASN A 202 13.14 -11.42 -5.19
CA ASN A 202 14.59 -11.18 -5.31
C ASN A 202 15.12 -10.09 -4.38
N MET A 203 14.25 -9.22 -3.84
CA MET A 203 14.62 -8.19 -2.87
C MET A 203 14.52 -8.67 -1.41
N ALA A 204 13.84 -9.79 -1.16
CA ALA A 204 13.61 -10.30 0.17
C ALA A 204 14.72 -11.26 0.60
N ASP A 205 15.03 -11.30 1.89
CA ASP A 205 15.96 -12.28 2.47
C ASP A 205 15.33 -13.68 2.57
N TYR A 206 14.00 -13.76 2.56
CA TYR A 206 13.27 -15.02 2.65
C TYR A 206 12.00 -14.98 1.79
N VAL A 207 11.72 -16.08 1.10
CA VAL A 207 10.45 -16.28 0.40
C VAL A 207 9.66 -17.35 1.14
N THR A 208 8.47 -17.00 1.62
CA THR A 208 7.53 -17.94 2.25
C THR A 208 6.53 -18.50 1.24
N ASP A 209 5.60 -19.34 1.68
CA ASP A 209 4.52 -19.87 0.85
C ASP A 209 3.55 -18.75 0.40
N THR A 210 2.59 -19.09 -0.47
CA THR A 210 1.57 -18.13 -0.90
C THR A 210 0.65 -17.72 0.24
N ASN A 211 -0.04 -16.59 0.08
CA ASN A 211 -1.12 -16.18 0.97
C ASN A 211 -2.24 -17.22 1.07
N ASP A 212 -2.57 -17.92 -0.04
CA ASP A 212 -3.59 -18.98 -0.07
C ASP A 212 -3.16 -20.25 0.69
N ASN A 213 -1.85 -20.43 0.91
CA ASN A 213 -1.28 -21.57 1.61
C ASN A 213 -0.77 -21.20 3.02
N ASP A 214 -1.32 -20.15 3.62
CA ASP A 214 -0.95 -19.67 4.98
C ASP A 214 0.55 -19.33 5.12
N GLY A 215 1.17 -18.78 4.07
CA GLY A 215 2.61 -18.51 4.04
C GLY A 215 3.11 -17.64 5.20
N LEU A 216 2.31 -16.67 5.67
CA LEU A 216 2.66 -15.88 6.85
C LEU A 216 2.69 -16.74 8.13
N ALA A 217 1.69 -17.61 8.32
CA ALA A 217 1.62 -18.46 9.51
C ALA A 217 2.78 -19.47 9.52
N LYS A 218 3.05 -20.13 8.39
CA LYS A 218 4.19 -21.04 8.23
C LYS A 218 5.53 -20.37 8.54
N PHE A 219 5.72 -19.13 8.07
CA PHE A 219 6.91 -18.36 8.38
C PHE A 219 7.04 -18.08 9.88
N LEU A 220 5.96 -17.63 10.53
CA LEU A 220 5.96 -17.35 11.97
C LEU A 220 6.17 -18.61 12.83
N GLU A 221 5.59 -19.74 12.44
CA GLU A 221 5.82 -21.04 13.09
C GLU A 221 7.28 -21.48 12.99
N LYS A 222 7.89 -21.32 11.81
CA LYS A 222 9.31 -21.56 11.59
C LYS A 222 10.20 -20.64 12.43
N LEU A 223 9.80 -19.38 12.56
CA LEU A 223 10.53 -18.39 13.36
C LEU A 223 10.41 -18.66 14.87
N ASN A 224 9.32 -19.26 15.33
CA ASN A 224 9.15 -19.66 16.73
C ASN A 224 9.82 -21.00 17.06
N SER A 225 9.85 -21.95 16.14
CA SER A 225 10.41 -23.30 16.36
C SER A 225 11.93 -23.28 16.46
N VAL A 226 12.57 -22.31 15.83
CA VAL A 226 13.98 -22.00 16.00
C VAL A 226 14.03 -20.78 16.90
N GLN A 227 14.53 -20.84 18.14
CA GLN A 227 14.67 -19.66 19.03
C GLN A 227 15.67 -18.64 18.43
N ILE A 228 15.26 -17.93 17.38
CA ILE A 228 16.08 -17.04 16.58
C ILE A 228 15.84 -15.63 17.12
N THR A 229 16.81 -15.13 17.86
CA THR A 229 17.11 -13.69 17.80
C THR A 229 17.52 -13.37 16.37
N THR A 230 17.14 -12.20 15.82
CA THR A 230 17.38 -11.84 14.41
C THR A 230 18.83 -12.05 13.96
N GLU A 231 19.80 -11.93 14.87
CA GLU A 231 21.22 -12.28 14.68
C GLU A 231 21.47 -13.75 14.24
N LYS A 232 20.69 -14.73 14.71
CA LYS A 232 20.88 -16.15 14.37
C LYS A 232 20.33 -16.53 12.99
N PHE A 233 19.35 -15.80 12.45
CA PHE A 233 18.75 -16.13 11.14
C PHE A 233 19.77 -15.97 10.02
N TYR A 234 20.53 -14.88 10.03
CA TYR A 234 21.59 -14.61 9.04
C TYR A 234 22.68 -15.68 9.04
N ALA A 235 23.04 -16.21 10.22
CA ALA A 235 24.03 -17.28 10.35
C ALA A 235 23.54 -18.63 9.78
N THR A 236 22.23 -18.89 9.82
CA THR A 236 21.66 -20.14 9.28
C THR A 236 21.55 -20.14 7.75
N GLN A 237 21.38 -18.99 7.10
CA GLN A 237 21.35 -18.93 5.62
C GLN A 237 22.73 -19.13 4.98
N THR A 238 23.80 -18.65 5.62
CA THR A 238 25.17 -18.80 5.11
C THR A 238 25.62 -20.27 5.07
N ASN A 239 25.12 -21.10 5.98
CA ASN A 239 25.45 -22.53 6.05
C ASN A 239 24.69 -23.39 5.03
N ILE A 240 23.51 -22.96 4.56
CA ILE A 240 22.76 -23.70 3.52
C ILE A 240 23.37 -23.45 2.14
N CYS A 241 23.94 -22.25 1.90
CA CYS A 241 24.58 -21.93 0.63
C CYS A 241 25.98 -22.58 0.45
N GLN A 242 26.57 -23.16 1.50
CA GLN A 242 27.85 -23.88 1.43
C GLN A 242 27.70 -25.41 1.29
N SER A 243 26.50 -25.97 1.49
CA SER A 243 26.29 -27.42 1.35
C SER A 243 25.85 -27.89 -0.04
N GLU A 244 25.61 -26.97 -0.99
CA GLU A 244 25.22 -27.30 -2.38
C GLU A 244 26.35 -27.03 -3.42
N ARG A 245 27.60 -26.91 -2.96
CA ARG A 245 28.78 -27.02 -3.83
C ARG A 245 29.72 -28.12 -3.34
N CYS A 246 29.39 -29.35 -3.71
CA CYS A 246 30.31 -30.46 -3.93
C CYS A 246 29.76 -31.30 -5.09
#